data_AF-A0A445KPH8-F1
#
_entry.id   AF-A0A445KPH8-F1
#
_cell.length_a   1.000
_cell.length_b   1.000
_cell.length_c   1.000
_cell.angle_alpha   90.00
_cell.angle_beta   90.00
_cell.angle_gamma   90.00
#
_symmetry.space_group_name_H-M   'P 1'
#
loop_
_entity.id
_entity.type
_entity.pdbx_description
1 polymer ?
#
loop_
_entity_poly.entity_id
_entity_poly.type
_entity_poly.pdbx_seq_one_letter_code
_entity_poly.pdbx_strand_id
1 'polypeptide(L)'
;MGCLWRSRCWVLIVLVLLNIGSAFADTPQRPKNVQTALRAKWSGTPLLLEAAELLSNEKKDLFWDFIEIWLNTEKDAARSEAAKDCVKKILECGRPLLREPLKSLFEFSLMLRSASPRLVLFQQLAEESLASFPLGDENYSDDETEEKLLTEKKIERRKLDPLHGVNLKSHGGKCCWVDTGEHLFLDVHELLAWLQGSIELVGDSFPRPEIFDFDHIYYELSVGSPVAILYGALGTNCFKEFHVALVKAAKEGKVKYVLRPVLPAGCESKINHCGSVGAGESVNLGGYGVELALKNMEYKAMDDSTVKKG
;
A
#
# COMPACT_ATOMS: atom_id res chain seq x y z
N MET A 1 -32.28 -53.57 -55.15
CA MET A 1 -32.03 -52.47 -54.18
C MET A 1 -31.27 -52.96 -52.93
N GLY A 2 -30.21 -53.78 -53.06
CA GLY A 2 -29.54 -54.42 -51.90
C GLY A 2 -28.05 -54.08 -51.69
N CYS A 3 -27.35 -53.50 -52.68
CA CYS A 3 -25.89 -53.32 -52.59
C CYS A 3 -25.43 -51.98 -52.00
N LEU A 4 -26.27 -50.93 -52.02
CA LEU A 4 -25.89 -49.62 -51.47
C LEU A 4 -26.00 -49.51 -49.94
N TRP A 5 -26.77 -50.40 -49.28
CA TRP A 5 -26.95 -50.36 -47.82
C TRP A 5 -25.73 -50.93 -47.08
N ARG A 6 -25.13 -52.01 -47.59
CA ARG A 6 -24.00 -52.70 -46.93
C ARG A 6 -22.71 -51.86 -46.94
N SER A 7 -22.48 -51.10 -48.01
CA SER A 7 -21.33 -50.19 -48.13
C SER A 7 -21.41 -49.00 -47.17
N ARG A 8 -22.61 -48.41 -47.00
CA ARG A 8 -22.82 -47.30 -46.07
C ARG A 8 -22.68 -47.71 -44.60
N CYS A 9 -23.10 -48.93 -44.25
CA CYS A 9 -22.88 -49.47 -42.89
C CYS A 9 -21.40 -49.72 -42.60
N TRP A 10 -20.61 -50.18 -43.58
CA TRP A 10 -19.18 -50.43 -43.38
C TRP A 10 -18.37 -49.14 -43.23
N VAL A 11 -18.71 -48.11 -43.99
CA VAL A 11 -18.12 -46.75 -43.83
C VAL A 11 -18.49 -46.16 -42.47
N LEU A 12 -19.72 -46.35 -41.98
CA LEU A 12 -20.12 -45.90 -40.64
C LEU A 12 -19.39 -46.66 -39.53
N ILE A 13 -19.16 -47.97 -39.68
CA ILE A 13 -18.39 -48.76 -38.70
C ILE A 13 -16.92 -48.34 -38.67
N VAL A 14 -16.31 -48.06 -39.83
CA VAL A 14 -14.92 -47.56 -39.90
C VAL A 14 -14.80 -46.15 -39.33
N LEU A 15 -15.77 -45.27 -39.56
CA LEU A 15 -15.81 -43.93 -38.96
C LEU A 15 -16.03 -43.98 -37.43
N VAL A 16 -16.81 -44.94 -36.93
CA VAL A 16 -16.99 -45.15 -35.50
C VAL A 16 -15.72 -45.72 -34.86
N LEU A 17 -15.04 -46.66 -35.51
CA LEU A 17 -13.76 -47.22 -35.03
C LEU A 17 -12.62 -46.19 -35.06
N LEU A 18 -12.56 -45.29 -36.06
CA LEU A 18 -11.60 -44.18 -36.07
C LEU A 18 -11.83 -43.16 -34.96
N ASN A 19 -13.08 -42.97 -34.52
CA ASN A 19 -13.42 -42.06 -33.41
C ASN A 19 -13.18 -42.67 -32.02
N ILE A 20 -13.11 -44.00 -31.90
CA ILE A 20 -12.81 -44.68 -30.62
C ILE A 20 -11.29 -44.75 -30.39
N GLY A 21 -10.47 -44.71 -31.44
CA GLY A 21 -9.01 -44.75 -31.37
C GLY A 21 -8.33 -43.51 -30.75
N SER A 22 -9.06 -42.42 -30.50
CA SER A 22 -8.54 -41.18 -29.90
C SER A 22 -8.79 -41.06 -28.39
N ALA A 23 -9.36 -42.09 -27.74
CA ALA A 23 -9.73 -42.03 -26.32
C ALA A 23 -8.58 -42.38 -25.34
N PHE A 24 -7.39 -42.74 -25.81
CA PHE A 24 -6.19 -42.83 -24.96
C PHE A 24 -5.39 -41.54 -25.07
N ALA A 25 -6.00 -40.42 -24.67
CA ALA A 25 -5.24 -39.23 -24.33
C ALA A 25 -4.55 -39.53 -22.99
N ASP A 26 -3.24 -39.79 -23.04
CA ASP A 26 -2.37 -39.85 -21.88
C ASP A 26 -2.59 -38.57 -21.06
N THR A 27 -3.14 -38.68 -19.85
CA THR A 27 -3.36 -37.50 -19.00
C THR A 27 -2.00 -36.83 -18.77
N PRO A 28 -1.79 -35.57 -19.17
CA PRO A 28 -0.48 -34.94 -18.99
C PRO A 28 -0.15 -34.93 -17.51
N GLN A 29 0.92 -35.65 -17.13
CA GLN A 29 1.37 -35.68 -15.75
C GLN A 29 1.61 -34.24 -15.30
N ARG A 30 0.85 -33.81 -14.28
CA ARG A 30 1.08 -32.50 -13.68
C ARG A 30 2.50 -32.49 -13.10
N PRO A 31 3.33 -31.50 -13.45
CA PRO A 31 4.67 -31.41 -12.90
C PRO A 31 4.58 -31.31 -11.37
N LYS A 32 5.39 -32.11 -10.67
CA LYS A 32 5.50 -32.04 -9.20
C LYS A 32 6.38 -30.84 -8.87
N ASN A 33 5.76 -29.69 -8.65
CA ASN A 33 6.45 -28.45 -8.29
C ASN A 33 6.30 -28.14 -6.80
N VAL A 34 7.37 -27.62 -6.20
CA VAL A 34 7.33 -27.04 -4.86
C VAL A 34 7.36 -25.53 -5.01
N GLN A 35 6.35 -24.84 -4.48
CA GLN A 35 6.26 -23.38 -4.50
C GLN A 35 6.37 -22.84 -3.08
N THR A 36 7.19 -21.82 -2.89
CA THR A 36 7.40 -21.16 -1.59
C THR A 36 7.34 -19.65 -1.77
N ALA A 37 6.65 -18.97 -0.87
CA ALA A 37 6.47 -17.52 -0.87
C ALA A 37 6.68 -16.99 0.54
N LEU A 38 7.52 -15.97 0.69
CA LEU A 38 7.67 -15.23 1.95
C LEU A 38 6.67 -14.06 1.95
N ARG A 39 5.83 -13.98 2.98
CA ARG A 39 4.85 -12.91 3.15
C ARG A 39 5.21 -12.00 4.31
N ALA A 40 5.04 -10.70 4.10
CA ALA A 40 5.12 -9.71 5.14
C ALA A 40 3.97 -9.87 6.16
N LYS A 41 4.20 -9.38 7.38
CA LYS A 41 3.17 -9.34 8.44
C LYS A 41 2.21 -8.15 8.32
N TRP A 42 2.53 -7.19 7.45
CA TRP A 42 1.72 -6.00 7.21
C TRP A 42 0.95 -6.10 5.89
N SER A 43 -0.10 -5.29 5.77
CA SER A 43 -0.92 -5.17 4.56
C SER A 43 -0.16 -4.45 3.45
N GLY A 44 -0.59 -4.68 2.21
CA GLY A 44 -0.02 -4.04 1.04
C GLY A 44 -0.05 -2.52 1.16
N THR A 45 1.08 -1.89 0.84
CA THR A 45 1.20 -0.43 0.75
C THR A 45 1.08 0.03 -0.71
N PRO A 46 0.57 1.25 -0.99
CA PRO A 46 0.46 1.73 -2.37
C PRO A 46 1.81 1.84 -3.09
N LEU A 47 1.91 1.30 -4.31
CA LEU A 47 3.13 1.42 -5.12
C LEU A 47 3.46 2.88 -5.46
N LEU A 48 2.45 3.73 -5.61
CA LEU A 48 2.65 5.16 -5.87
C LEU A 48 3.37 5.86 -4.71
N LEU A 49 3.01 5.53 -3.47
CA LEU A 49 3.65 6.10 -2.29
C LEU A 49 5.05 5.49 -2.09
N GLU A 50 5.22 4.20 -2.36
CA GLU A 50 6.53 3.55 -2.30
C GLU A 50 7.51 4.17 -3.30
N ALA A 51 7.05 4.49 -4.50
CA ALA A 51 7.83 5.19 -5.50
C ALA A 51 8.32 6.56 -5.00
N ALA A 52 7.44 7.35 -4.38
CA ALA A 52 7.83 8.62 -3.79
C ALA A 52 8.89 8.45 -2.68
N GLU A 53 8.73 7.44 -1.82
CA GLU A 53 9.71 7.12 -0.77
C GLU A 53 11.05 6.61 -1.31
N LEU A 54 11.05 5.88 -2.41
CA LEU A 54 12.29 5.44 -3.04
C LEU A 54 13.08 6.63 -3.61
N LEU A 55 12.38 7.63 -4.16
CA LEU A 55 13.00 8.85 -4.67
C LEU A 55 13.55 9.72 -3.53
N SER A 56 12.82 9.81 -2.41
CA SER A 56 13.23 10.59 -1.25
C SER A 56 14.52 10.06 -0.60
N ASN A 57 14.75 8.75 -0.66
CA ASN A 57 15.97 8.10 -0.16
C ASN A 57 17.23 8.53 -0.93
N GLU A 58 17.11 8.84 -2.22
CA GLU A 58 18.24 9.37 -3.01
C GLU A 58 18.49 10.83 -2.66
N LYS A 59 17.44 11.66 -2.73
CA LYS A 59 17.47 13.08 -2.35
C LYS A 59 16.08 13.52 -1.89
N LYS A 60 16.03 14.26 -0.77
CA LYS A 60 14.77 14.75 -0.18
C LYS A 60 13.94 15.60 -1.15
N ASP A 61 14.58 16.41 -1.99
CA ASP A 61 13.90 17.30 -2.95
C ASP A 61 13.10 16.53 -4.02
N LEU A 62 13.59 15.36 -4.44
CA LEU A 62 12.97 14.56 -5.50
C LEU A 62 11.57 14.05 -5.12
N PHE A 63 11.29 13.93 -3.82
CA PHE A 63 9.98 13.56 -3.31
C PHE A 63 8.91 14.57 -3.76
N TRP A 64 9.19 15.86 -3.61
CA TRP A 64 8.26 16.93 -3.98
C TRP A 64 8.19 17.13 -5.49
N ASP A 65 9.33 17.04 -6.19
CA ASP A 65 9.37 17.07 -7.66
C ASP A 65 8.48 15.97 -8.26
N PHE A 66 8.52 14.76 -7.68
CA PHE A 66 7.68 13.64 -8.10
C PHE A 66 6.18 13.91 -7.87
N ILE A 67 5.80 14.44 -6.70
CA ILE A 67 4.42 14.81 -6.39
C ILE A 67 3.91 15.85 -7.40
N GLU A 68 4.70 16.88 -7.70
CA GLU A 68 4.32 17.93 -8.65
C GLU A 68 4.15 17.39 -10.08
N ILE A 69 5.05 16.52 -10.55
CA ILE A 69 4.94 15.84 -11.86
C ILE A 69 3.67 14.99 -11.92
N TRP A 70 3.39 14.20 -10.88
CA TRP A 70 2.23 13.33 -10.82
C TRP A 70 0.92 14.14 -10.85
N LEU A 71 0.81 15.17 -10.01
CA LEU A 71 -0.37 16.04 -9.93
C LEU A 71 -0.65 16.80 -11.23
N ASN A 72 0.39 17.11 -12.01
CA ASN A 72 0.23 17.73 -13.32
C ASN A 72 -0.22 16.71 -14.38
N THR A 73 0.36 15.52 -14.37
CA THR A 73 0.03 14.46 -15.33
C THR A 73 -1.39 13.91 -15.13
N GLU A 74 -1.91 13.90 -13.89
CA GLU A 74 -3.30 13.51 -13.62
C GLU A 74 -4.35 14.45 -14.23
N LYS A 75 -4.01 15.71 -14.49
CA LYS A 75 -4.96 16.65 -15.12
C LYS A 75 -5.30 16.26 -16.56
N ASP A 76 -4.41 15.50 -17.22
CA ASP A 76 -4.43 15.29 -18.67
C ASP A 76 -4.79 13.86 -19.10
N ALA A 77 -4.97 12.91 -18.17
CA ALA A 77 -5.04 11.48 -18.51
C ALA A 77 -6.45 10.88 -18.50
N ALA A 78 -6.77 10.12 -19.56
CA ALA A 78 -7.88 9.17 -19.58
C ALA A 78 -7.63 8.02 -18.58
N ARG A 79 -8.66 7.59 -17.86
CA ARG A 79 -8.58 6.53 -16.84
C ARG A 79 -8.15 5.21 -17.50
N SER A 80 -6.94 4.75 -17.23
CA SER A 80 -6.59 3.33 -17.47
C SER A 80 -6.86 2.54 -16.19
N GLU A 81 -7.50 1.38 -16.36
CA GLU A 81 -8.00 0.50 -15.30
C GLU A 81 -7.07 -0.70 -15.02
N ALA A 82 -5.91 -0.79 -15.69
CA ALA A 82 -4.98 -1.90 -15.50
C ALA A 82 -3.84 -1.53 -14.53
N ALA A 83 -3.59 -2.39 -13.54
CA ALA A 83 -2.49 -2.21 -12.57
C ALA A 83 -1.11 -2.06 -13.25
N LYS A 84 -0.89 -2.74 -14.38
CA LYS A 84 0.37 -2.63 -15.16
C LYS A 84 0.57 -1.24 -15.75
N ASP A 85 -0.50 -0.60 -16.20
CA ASP A 85 -0.44 0.74 -16.78
C ASP A 85 -0.13 1.77 -15.69
N CYS A 86 -0.65 1.57 -14.48
CA CYS A 86 -0.31 2.40 -13.33
C CYS A 86 1.17 2.29 -12.95
N VAL A 87 1.72 1.08 -12.90
CA VAL A 87 3.16 0.90 -12.66
C VAL A 87 3.97 1.58 -13.75
N LYS A 88 3.59 1.41 -15.02
CA LYS A 88 4.25 2.09 -16.14
C LYS A 88 4.21 3.61 -15.99
N LYS A 89 3.05 4.17 -15.64
CA LYS A 89 2.88 5.61 -15.38
C LYS A 89 3.76 6.10 -14.23
N ILE A 90 3.82 5.36 -13.12
CA ILE A 90 4.69 5.67 -11.97
C ILE A 90 6.16 5.71 -12.43
N LEU A 91 6.60 4.73 -13.22
CA LEU A 91 7.95 4.69 -13.76
C LEU A 91 8.22 5.85 -14.74
N GLU A 92 7.25 6.23 -15.57
CA GLU A 92 7.36 7.38 -16.48
C GLU A 92 7.49 8.71 -15.73
N CYS A 93 6.81 8.87 -14.60
CA CYS A 93 6.96 10.06 -13.74
C CYS A 93 8.29 10.06 -12.95
N GLY A 94 8.75 8.90 -12.46
CA GLY A 94 9.91 8.80 -11.58
C GLY A 94 11.27 8.74 -12.30
N ARG A 95 11.35 8.05 -13.45
CA ARG A 95 12.62 7.88 -14.19
C ARG A 95 13.29 9.18 -14.63
N PRO A 96 12.58 10.22 -15.09
CA PRO A 96 13.20 11.50 -15.48
C PRO A 96 13.92 12.21 -14.34
N LEU A 97 13.53 11.95 -13.08
CA LEU A 97 14.14 12.54 -11.88
C LEU A 97 15.48 11.88 -11.50
N LEU A 98 15.78 10.72 -12.09
CA LEU A 98 16.92 9.89 -11.75
C LEU A 98 17.98 9.88 -12.86
N ARG A 99 19.24 9.73 -12.46
CA ARG A 99 20.37 9.51 -13.37
C ARG A 99 20.47 8.02 -13.75
N GLU A 100 21.08 7.70 -14.88
CA GLU A 100 21.50 6.31 -15.16
C GLU A 100 22.67 5.97 -14.22
N PRO A 101 22.71 4.86 -13.44
CA PRO A 101 21.97 3.58 -13.50
C PRO A 101 20.76 3.47 -12.55
N LEU A 102 20.42 4.53 -11.83
CA LEU A 102 19.38 4.52 -10.79
C LEU A 102 17.98 4.26 -11.35
N LYS A 103 17.74 4.53 -12.64
CA LYS A 103 16.45 4.24 -13.28
C LYS A 103 16.11 2.74 -13.30
N SER A 104 17.08 1.89 -13.62
CA SER A 104 16.89 0.43 -13.58
C SER A 104 16.76 -0.08 -12.14
N LEU A 105 17.55 0.50 -11.23
CA LEU A 105 17.46 0.16 -9.80
C LEU A 105 16.10 0.56 -9.21
N PHE A 106 15.55 1.70 -9.60
CA PHE A 106 14.26 2.20 -9.12
C PHE A 106 13.12 1.21 -9.42
N GLU A 107 13.04 0.71 -10.64
CA GLU A 107 12.06 -0.31 -11.02
C GLU A 107 12.25 -1.60 -10.21
N PHE A 108 13.49 -2.06 -10.08
CA PHE A 108 13.81 -3.26 -9.29
C PHE A 108 13.43 -3.09 -7.82
N SER A 109 13.79 -1.96 -7.21
CA SER A 109 13.49 -1.64 -5.80
C SER A 109 11.99 -1.50 -5.53
N LEU A 110 11.23 -0.99 -6.50
CA LEU A 110 9.77 -0.92 -6.45
C LEU A 110 9.14 -2.32 -6.53
N MET A 111 9.65 -3.19 -7.40
CA MET A 111 9.19 -4.60 -7.49
C MET A 111 9.55 -5.41 -6.24
N LEU A 112 10.69 -5.11 -5.60
CA LEU A 112 11.08 -5.70 -4.33
C LEU A 112 10.30 -5.16 -3.12
N ARG A 113 9.49 -4.11 -3.30
CA ARG A 113 8.72 -3.46 -2.22
C ARG A 113 9.61 -2.94 -1.09
N SER A 114 10.82 -2.50 -1.42
CA SER A 114 11.85 -2.13 -0.44
C SER A 114 11.50 -0.90 0.41
N ALA A 115 10.63 -0.02 -0.08
CA ALA A 115 10.12 1.14 0.68
C ALA A 115 8.85 0.84 1.49
N SER A 116 8.25 -0.35 1.36
CA SER A 116 7.03 -0.72 2.08
C SER A 116 7.14 -0.57 3.61
N PRO A 117 8.23 -0.99 4.29
CA PRO A 117 8.36 -0.81 5.74
C PRO A 117 8.33 0.65 6.19
N ARG A 118 8.81 1.58 5.34
CA ARG A 118 8.81 3.02 5.64
C ARG A 118 7.40 3.60 5.64
N LEU A 119 6.54 3.11 4.75
CA LEU A 119 5.12 3.50 4.76
C LEU A 119 4.37 2.91 5.95
N VAL A 120 4.74 1.71 6.41
CA VAL A 120 4.17 1.12 7.65
C VAL A 120 4.54 1.97 8.86
N LEU A 121 5.75 2.53 8.91
CA LEU A 121 6.12 3.49 9.96
C LEU A 121 5.20 4.72 9.94
N PHE A 122 4.92 5.31 8.77
CA PHE A 122 3.98 6.44 8.68
C PHE A 122 2.55 6.07 9.09
N GLN A 123 2.11 4.83 8.81
CA GLN A 123 0.82 4.34 9.30
C GLN A 123 0.76 4.28 10.83
N GLN A 124 1.84 3.85 11.49
CA GLN A 124 1.92 3.85 12.96
C GLN A 124 1.85 5.28 13.53
N LEU A 125 2.61 6.22 12.95
CA LEU A 125 2.56 7.62 13.36
C LEU A 125 1.17 8.25 13.15
N ALA A 126 0.47 7.85 12.08
CA ALA A 126 -0.90 8.28 11.83
C ALA A 126 -1.88 7.77 12.89
N GLU A 127 -1.72 6.54 13.36
CA GLU A 127 -2.53 6.01 14.46
C GLU A 127 -2.25 6.71 15.78
N GLU A 128 -0.99 7.00 16.09
CA GLU A 128 -0.61 7.75 17.29
C GLU A 128 -1.17 9.18 17.27
N SER A 129 -1.15 9.83 16.10
CA SER A 129 -1.78 11.13 15.87
C SER A 129 -3.28 11.05 16.15
N LEU A 130 -4.01 10.11 15.54
CA LEU A 130 -5.45 9.96 15.77
C LEU A 130 -5.79 9.57 17.22
N ALA A 131 -4.98 8.72 17.86
CA ALA A 131 -5.20 8.31 19.25
C ALA A 131 -5.04 9.48 20.23
N SER A 132 -4.30 10.51 19.85
CA SER A 132 -4.16 11.76 20.64
C SER A 132 -5.43 12.61 20.61
N PHE A 133 -6.33 12.38 19.66
CA PHE A 133 -7.60 13.10 19.47
C PHE A 133 -8.80 12.14 19.45
N PRO A 134 -9.15 11.49 20.57
CA PRO A 134 -10.29 10.58 20.62
C PRO A 134 -11.58 11.36 20.30
N LEU A 135 -12.36 10.86 19.32
CA LEU A 135 -13.75 11.29 19.18
C LEU A 135 -14.48 10.92 20.46
N GLY A 136 -15.18 11.87 21.06
CA GLY A 136 -16.21 11.53 22.03
C GLY A 136 -17.18 10.59 21.32
N ASP A 137 -17.32 9.36 21.82
CA ASP A 137 -18.34 8.45 21.32
C ASP A 137 -19.70 9.12 21.51
N GLU A 138 -20.28 9.69 20.45
CA GLU A 138 -21.70 9.99 20.41
C GLU A 138 -22.47 8.67 20.30
N ASN A 139 -22.56 7.98 21.43
CA ASN A 139 -23.64 7.07 21.75
C ASN A 139 -24.16 7.49 23.12
N TYR A 140 -24.89 8.60 23.13
CA TYR A 140 -25.84 8.90 24.20
C TYR A 140 -26.99 7.91 24.05
N SER A 141 -26.87 6.75 24.69
CA SER A 141 -28.04 6.03 25.19
C SER A 141 -28.09 6.30 26.68
N ASP A 142 -29.05 7.13 27.08
CA ASP A 142 -29.52 7.22 28.45
C ASP A 142 -29.76 5.80 28.98
N ASP A 143 -29.05 5.43 30.03
CA ASP A 143 -29.70 4.86 31.19
C ASP A 143 -28.81 5.12 32.41
N GLU A 144 -29.32 5.94 33.32
CA GLU A 144 -28.73 6.15 34.63
C GLU A 144 -28.94 4.89 35.48
N THR A 145 -27.85 4.25 35.94
CA THR A 145 -27.82 3.75 37.31
C THR A 145 -26.38 3.74 37.83
N GLU A 146 -26.18 4.45 38.94
CA GLU A 146 -25.02 4.38 39.85
C GLU A 146 -24.70 2.90 40.18
N GLU A 147 -23.49 2.43 40.50
CA GLU A 147 -22.46 3.04 41.32
C GLU A 147 -21.14 2.24 41.19
N LYS A 148 -20.02 2.96 41.34
CA LYS A 148 -18.68 2.51 41.71
C LYS A 148 -18.47 1.03 42.07
N LEU A 149 -17.76 0.31 41.20
CA LEU A 149 -16.54 -0.45 41.52
C LEU A 149 -15.96 -0.94 40.19
N LEU A 150 -14.64 -1.03 40.06
CA LEU A 150 -13.85 -1.42 38.87
C LEU A 150 -13.25 -0.26 38.05
N THR A 151 -13.04 0.89 38.68
CA THR A 151 -11.87 1.73 38.41
C THR A 151 -10.63 0.97 38.87
N GLU A 152 -10.12 0.06 38.02
CA GLU A 152 -8.73 -0.49 38.10
C GLU A 152 -8.38 -1.51 36.99
N LYS A 153 -9.31 -1.89 36.10
CA LYS A 153 -9.06 -2.95 35.09
C LYS A 153 -9.22 -2.57 33.61
N LYS A 154 -9.12 -1.28 33.25
CA LYS A 154 -9.13 -0.84 31.84
C LYS A 154 -7.97 0.08 31.46
N ILE A 155 -6.83 -0.08 32.12
CA ILE A 155 -5.52 0.40 31.63
C ILE A 155 -4.56 -0.80 31.62
N GLU A 156 -5.00 -1.91 31.02
CA GLU A 156 -4.02 -2.74 30.35
C GLU A 156 -3.59 -1.94 29.13
N ARG A 157 -2.39 -1.36 29.22
CA ARG A 157 -1.62 -0.99 28.05
C ARG A 157 -1.75 -2.16 27.09
N ARG A 158 -2.53 -2.00 26.02
CA ARG A 158 -2.40 -2.87 24.85
C ARG A 158 -0.97 -2.65 24.43
N LYS A 159 -0.08 -3.51 24.91
CA LYS A 159 1.26 -3.70 24.38
C LYS A 159 0.98 -4.23 22.98
N LEU A 160 0.70 -3.30 22.06
CA LEU A 160 0.46 -3.59 20.67
C LEU A 160 1.77 -4.24 20.24
N ASP A 161 1.71 -5.51 19.89
CA ASP A 161 2.86 -6.22 19.36
C ASP A 161 3.31 -5.43 18.11
N PRO A 162 4.44 -4.71 18.11
CA PRO A 162 4.76 -3.70 17.08
C PRO A 162 4.90 -4.27 15.67
N LEU A 163 4.83 -5.60 15.54
CA LEU A 163 5.08 -6.38 14.33
C LEU A 163 3.81 -6.86 13.60
N HIS A 164 2.62 -6.66 14.15
CA HIS A 164 1.38 -6.86 13.40
C HIS A 164 1.03 -5.54 12.71
N GLY A 165 1.14 -5.49 11.38
CA GLY A 165 0.81 -4.30 10.62
C GLY A 165 -0.60 -3.84 10.98
N VAL A 166 -0.69 -2.63 11.51
CA VAL A 166 -1.95 -2.12 12.02
C VAL A 166 -2.76 -1.61 10.83
N ASN A 167 -3.98 -2.13 10.68
CA ASN A 167 -4.89 -1.64 9.66
C ASN A 167 -5.53 -0.35 10.16
N LEU A 168 -4.83 0.75 9.96
CA LEU A 168 -5.31 2.10 10.19
C LEU A 168 -6.65 2.29 9.48
N LYS A 169 -7.71 2.52 10.25
CA LYS A 169 -9.06 2.78 9.72
C LYS A 169 -9.23 4.25 9.42
N SER A 170 -10.02 4.56 8.39
CA SER A 170 -10.44 5.95 8.15
C SER A 170 -11.15 6.54 9.38
N HIS A 171 -10.69 7.70 9.83
CA HIS A 171 -11.27 8.43 10.95
C HIS A 171 -12.48 9.25 10.45
N GLY A 172 -13.67 9.00 10.98
CA GLY A 172 -14.90 9.66 10.51
C GLY A 172 -15.20 9.46 9.02
N GLY A 173 -14.69 8.39 8.39
CA GLY A 173 -14.80 8.15 6.95
C GLY A 173 -13.99 9.10 6.07
N LYS A 174 -13.14 9.95 6.66
CA LYS A 174 -12.22 10.85 5.96
C LYS A 174 -10.86 10.15 5.78
N CYS A 175 -10.18 10.47 4.68
CA CYS A 175 -8.97 9.79 4.23
C CYS A 175 -7.69 10.62 4.39
N CYS A 176 -7.85 11.91 4.62
CA CYS A 176 -6.76 12.85 4.83
C CYS A 176 -7.09 13.72 6.03
N TRP A 177 -6.08 14.12 6.80
CA TRP A 177 -6.22 15.07 7.89
C TRP A 177 -4.91 15.80 8.13
N VAL A 178 -4.99 16.95 8.79
CA VAL A 178 -3.82 17.72 9.21
C VAL A 178 -3.75 17.76 10.72
N ASP A 179 -2.61 17.37 11.25
CA ASP A 179 -2.29 17.45 12.67
C ASP A 179 -1.36 18.64 12.92
N THR A 180 -1.75 19.51 13.86
CA THR A 180 -0.96 20.66 14.29
C THR A 180 -0.38 20.51 15.70
N GLY A 181 -0.59 19.35 16.34
CA GLY A 181 -0.28 19.06 17.74
C GLY A 181 -1.40 19.42 18.71
N GLU A 182 -2.17 20.47 18.38
CA GLU A 182 -3.29 20.93 19.20
C GLU A 182 -4.65 20.65 18.57
N HIS A 183 -4.71 20.73 17.24
CA HIS A 183 -5.94 20.60 16.48
C HIS A 183 -5.74 19.59 15.35
N LEU A 184 -6.77 18.77 15.16
CA LEU A 184 -6.89 17.83 14.06
C LEU A 184 -7.91 18.38 13.06
N PHE A 185 -7.46 18.71 11.85
CA PHE A 185 -8.33 19.22 10.78
C PHE A 185 -8.67 18.09 9.81
N LEU A 186 -9.95 17.69 9.78
CA LEU A 186 -10.50 16.70 8.84
C LEU A 186 -11.04 17.34 7.55
N ASP A 187 -11.28 18.65 7.59
CA ASP A 187 -11.80 19.43 6.47
C ASP A 187 -10.83 20.56 6.09
N VAL A 188 -10.69 20.82 4.79
CA VAL A 188 -9.84 21.88 4.26
C VAL A 188 -10.34 23.26 4.63
N HIS A 189 -11.65 23.45 4.76
CA HIS A 189 -12.23 24.76 5.08
C HIS A 189 -11.84 25.22 6.49
N GLU A 190 -11.84 24.30 7.46
CA GLU A 190 -11.40 24.57 8.83
C GLU A 190 -9.90 24.88 8.89
N LEU A 191 -9.09 24.10 8.15
CA LEU A 191 -7.67 24.38 8.02
C LEU A 191 -7.41 25.77 7.42
N LEU A 192 -8.13 26.14 6.36
CA LEU A 192 -7.98 27.45 5.72
C LEU A 192 -8.33 28.60 6.68
N ALA A 193 -9.35 28.44 7.52
CA ALA A 193 -9.68 29.41 8.55
C ALA A 193 -8.55 29.53 9.58
N TRP A 194 -7.97 28.41 10.03
CA TRP A 194 -6.81 28.40 10.92
C TRP A 194 -5.57 29.06 10.30
N LEU A 195 -5.28 28.79 9.01
CA LEU A 195 -4.17 29.40 8.26
C LEU A 195 -4.33 30.91 8.02
N GLN A 196 -5.57 31.41 8.06
CA GLN A 196 -5.88 32.84 7.90
C GLN A 196 -5.88 33.60 9.22
N GLY A 197 -6.08 32.90 10.34
CA GLY A 197 -5.92 33.49 11.67
C GLY A 197 -4.51 34.05 11.86
N SER A 198 -4.38 35.20 12.54
CA SER A 198 -3.09 35.66 13.02
C SER A 198 -2.63 34.68 14.09
N ILE A 199 -1.77 33.74 13.72
CA ILE A 199 -1.12 32.84 14.66
C ILE A 199 -0.16 33.71 15.47
N GLU A 200 -0.65 34.27 16.57
CA GLU A 200 0.20 34.95 17.52
C GLU A 200 1.20 33.93 18.03
N LEU A 201 2.48 34.22 17.78
CA LEU A 201 3.62 33.52 18.36
C LEU A 201 3.66 33.79 19.86
N VAL A 202 2.69 33.24 20.59
CA VAL A 202 2.70 33.22 22.05
C VAL A 202 3.61 32.06 22.46
N GLY A 203 4.52 32.37 23.38
CA GLY A 203 5.80 31.67 23.57
C GLY A 203 5.74 30.17 23.83
N ASP A 204 6.81 29.50 23.37
CA ASP A 204 7.56 28.33 23.89
C ASP A 204 6.90 27.19 24.70
N SER A 205 5.58 27.12 24.86
CA SER A 205 4.92 26.14 25.74
C SER A 205 3.79 25.34 25.08
N PHE A 206 3.71 25.35 23.76
CA PHE A 206 2.71 24.54 23.05
C PHE A 206 3.31 23.20 22.58
N PRO A 207 2.63 22.07 22.80
CA PRO A 207 3.09 20.77 22.34
C PRO A 207 3.07 20.74 20.80
N ARG A 208 4.23 20.97 20.19
CA ARG A 208 4.42 20.82 18.76
C ARG A 208 4.45 19.33 18.42
N PRO A 209 3.84 18.90 17.31
CA PRO A 209 3.94 17.52 16.89
C PRO A 209 5.40 17.21 16.58
N GLU A 210 5.86 16.05 17.04
CA GLU A 210 7.25 15.64 16.89
C GLU A 210 7.56 15.45 15.39
N ILE A 211 8.65 16.08 14.92
CA ILE A 211 9.16 15.94 13.56
C ILE A 211 10.40 15.08 13.61
N PHE A 212 10.49 14.11 12.70
CA PHE A 212 11.63 13.21 12.59
C PHE A 212 12.49 13.54 11.36
N ASP A 213 13.74 13.11 11.37
CA ASP A 213 14.68 13.35 10.25
C ASP A 213 14.22 12.75 8.92
N PHE A 214 13.37 11.73 8.99
CA PHE A 214 12.78 11.03 7.85
C PHE A 214 11.49 11.69 7.32
N ASP A 215 10.96 12.71 7.99
CA ASP A 215 9.78 13.42 7.53
C ASP A 215 10.06 14.26 6.28
N HIS A 216 9.04 14.39 5.42
CA HIS A 216 9.12 15.20 4.21
C HIS A 216 8.68 16.63 4.50
N ILE A 217 9.61 17.57 4.51
CA ILE A 217 9.37 18.98 4.76
C ILE A 217 9.39 19.72 3.41
N TYR A 218 8.33 20.48 3.08
CA TYR A 218 8.20 21.14 1.77
C TYR A 218 9.13 22.36 1.59
N TYR A 219 9.47 23.02 2.69
CA TYR A 219 10.34 24.19 2.68
C TYR A 219 10.89 24.45 4.10
N GLU A 220 12.20 24.62 4.25
CA GLU A 220 12.85 24.68 5.58
C GLU A 220 13.03 26.10 6.15
N LEU A 221 12.55 27.14 5.44
CA LEU A 221 12.84 28.53 5.83
C LEU A 221 11.95 29.10 6.95
N SER A 222 10.94 28.37 7.43
CA SER A 222 9.93 28.91 8.35
C SER A 222 10.29 28.69 9.83
N VAL A 223 11.38 29.32 10.27
CA VAL A 223 11.82 29.30 11.67
C VAL A 223 10.75 29.95 12.56
N GLY A 224 10.24 29.19 13.53
CA GLY A 224 9.23 29.66 14.48
C GLY A 224 7.78 29.58 13.99
N SER A 225 7.52 29.16 12.75
CA SER A 225 6.14 28.92 12.30
C SER A 225 5.55 27.63 12.93
N PRO A 226 4.22 27.56 13.14
CA PRO A 226 3.55 26.34 13.58
C PRO A 226 3.73 25.21 12.56
N VAL A 227 3.78 23.98 13.08
CA VAL A 227 3.95 22.77 12.27
C VAL A 227 2.58 22.25 11.86
N ALA A 228 2.44 21.90 10.58
CA ALA A 228 1.25 21.25 10.05
C ALA A 228 1.67 19.96 9.35
N ILE A 229 1.31 18.81 9.93
CA ILE A 229 1.60 17.48 9.40
C ILE A 229 0.37 16.97 8.66
N LEU A 230 0.47 16.86 7.33
CA LEU A 230 -0.55 16.23 6.51
C LEU A 230 -0.35 14.71 6.52
N TYR A 231 -1.38 14.00 6.95
CA TYR A 231 -1.54 12.57 6.70
C TYR A 231 -2.47 12.37 5.52
N GLY A 232 -1.98 11.71 4.47
CA GLY A 232 -2.80 11.43 3.30
C GLY A 232 -2.02 10.79 2.16
N ALA A 233 -2.76 10.24 1.20
CA ALA A 233 -2.19 9.53 0.05
C ALA A 233 -2.28 10.38 -1.22
N LEU A 234 -1.16 10.48 -1.94
CA LEU A 234 -1.11 10.99 -3.31
C LEU A 234 -2.09 10.23 -4.21
N GLY A 235 -2.86 10.98 -5.03
CA GLY A 235 -3.91 10.44 -5.89
C GLY A 235 -5.31 10.47 -5.27
N THR A 236 -5.46 10.91 -4.01
CA THR A 236 -6.78 11.22 -3.43
C THR A 236 -7.14 12.69 -3.67
N ASN A 237 -8.44 12.99 -3.79
CA ASN A 237 -8.90 14.38 -3.93
C ASN A 237 -8.62 15.21 -2.67
N CYS A 238 -8.81 14.63 -1.48
CA CYS A 238 -8.53 15.33 -0.22
C CYS A 238 -7.05 15.73 -0.12
N PHE A 239 -6.13 14.85 -0.53
CA PHE A 239 -4.70 15.17 -0.53
C PHE A 239 -4.41 16.40 -1.37
N LYS A 240 -4.97 16.48 -2.58
CA LYS A 240 -4.77 17.62 -3.49
C LYS A 240 -5.23 18.93 -2.87
N GLU A 241 -6.40 18.96 -2.23
CA GLU A 241 -6.95 20.16 -1.61
C GLU A 241 -6.07 20.64 -0.44
N PHE A 242 -5.75 19.73 0.49
CA PHE A 242 -4.87 20.03 1.63
C PHE A 242 -3.47 20.46 1.18
N HIS A 243 -2.89 19.73 0.23
CA HIS A 243 -1.56 20.01 -0.31
C HIS A 243 -1.46 21.41 -0.90
N VAL A 244 -2.43 21.82 -1.73
CA VAL A 244 -2.43 23.17 -2.33
C VAL A 244 -2.50 24.26 -1.26
N ALA A 245 -3.35 24.09 -0.25
CA ALA A 245 -3.48 25.05 0.85
C ALA A 245 -2.17 25.18 1.66
N LEU A 246 -1.58 24.03 2.04
CA LEU A 246 -0.36 23.98 2.85
C LEU A 246 0.87 24.46 2.08
N VAL A 247 1.01 24.13 0.79
CA VAL A 247 2.09 24.64 -0.07
C VAL A 247 2.03 26.17 -0.15
N LYS A 248 0.85 26.74 -0.36
CA LYS A 248 0.68 28.20 -0.39
C LYS A 248 1.08 28.83 0.94
N ALA A 249 0.58 28.29 2.05
CA ALA A 249 0.88 28.81 3.38
C ALA A 249 2.37 28.67 3.76
N ALA A 250 3.02 27.56 3.36
CA ALA A 250 4.45 27.33 3.61
C ALA A 250 5.33 28.30 2.82
N LYS A 251 4.98 28.60 1.56
CA LYS A 251 5.65 29.62 0.73
C LYS A 251 5.51 31.03 1.32
N GLU A 252 4.38 31.31 1.95
CA GLU A 252 4.13 32.57 2.68
C GLU A 252 4.82 32.60 4.07
N GLY A 253 5.51 31.52 4.48
CA GLY A 253 6.18 31.42 5.78
C GLY A 253 5.26 31.25 6.98
N LYS A 254 3.96 30.97 6.75
CA LYS A 254 2.95 30.86 7.80
C LYS A 254 3.00 29.54 8.56
N VAL A 255 3.44 28.47 7.90
CA VAL A 255 3.49 27.12 8.49
C VAL A 255 4.72 26.36 8.03
N LYS A 256 5.17 25.42 8.87
CA LYS A 256 6.10 24.38 8.49
C LYS A 256 5.30 23.17 8.02
N TYR A 257 5.19 23.02 6.70
CA TYR A 257 4.44 21.94 6.07
C TYR A 257 5.25 20.65 6.02
N VAL A 258 4.73 19.61 6.67
CA VAL A 258 5.25 18.25 6.67
C VAL A 258 4.24 17.29 6.03
N LEU A 259 4.71 16.33 5.24
CA LEU A 259 3.87 15.26 4.67
C LEU A 259 4.30 13.89 5.18
N ARG A 260 3.36 13.14 5.76
CA ARG A 260 3.48 11.72 6.09
C ARG A 260 2.53 10.90 5.20
N PRO A 261 3.05 10.20 4.17
CA PRO A 261 2.21 9.48 3.21
C PRO A 261 1.51 8.29 3.84
N VAL A 262 0.17 8.31 3.83
CA VAL A 262 -0.64 7.26 4.44
C VAL A 262 -1.92 7.05 3.64
N LEU A 263 -2.24 5.79 3.35
CA LEU A 263 -3.54 5.38 2.82
C LEU A 263 -4.28 4.55 3.88
N PRO A 264 -5.29 5.12 4.57
CA PRO A 264 -6.13 4.36 5.50
C PRO A 264 -6.97 3.30 4.79
N ALA A 265 -7.29 2.22 5.50
CA ALA A 265 -8.20 1.19 5.03
C ALA A 265 -9.61 1.78 4.80
N GLY A 266 -10.23 1.44 3.67
CA GLY A 266 -11.52 1.94 3.22
C GLY A 266 -11.43 3.17 2.30
N CYS A 267 -10.24 3.74 2.12
CA CYS A 267 -9.99 4.88 1.23
C CYS A 267 -9.62 4.48 -0.21
N GLU A 268 -9.54 3.19 -0.50
CA GLU A 268 -9.19 2.64 -1.81
C GLU A 268 -10.25 2.97 -2.88
N SER A 269 -11.49 3.25 -2.46
CA SER A 269 -12.59 3.69 -3.33
C SER A 269 -12.55 5.19 -3.65
N LYS A 270 -11.83 5.99 -2.85
CA LYS A 270 -11.75 7.47 -2.95
C LYS A 270 -10.44 7.95 -3.57
N ILE A 271 -9.57 7.02 -3.95
CA ILE A 271 -8.29 7.28 -4.60
C ILE A 271 -8.39 6.95 -6.09
N ASN A 272 -7.65 7.68 -6.92
CA ASN A 272 -7.51 7.32 -8.32
C ASN A 272 -6.99 5.88 -8.45
N HIS A 273 -7.38 5.16 -9.51
CA HIS A 273 -7.07 3.73 -9.70
C HIS A 273 -5.60 3.38 -9.39
N CYS A 274 -4.65 4.20 -9.84
CA CYS A 274 -3.22 3.97 -9.61
C CYS A 274 -2.75 4.15 -8.16
N GLY A 275 -3.46 4.93 -7.35
CA GLY A 275 -3.08 5.17 -5.96
C GLY A 275 -3.45 4.03 -5.01
N SER A 276 -4.35 3.10 -5.39
CA SER A 276 -4.62 1.88 -4.61
C SER A 276 -3.84 0.66 -5.09
N VAL A 277 -3.14 0.75 -6.23
CA VAL A 277 -2.38 -0.40 -6.77
C VAL A 277 -1.31 -0.85 -5.78
N GLY A 278 -1.39 -2.12 -5.40
CA GLY A 278 -0.48 -2.76 -4.45
C GLY A 278 -0.85 -2.58 -2.98
N ALA A 279 -1.97 -1.90 -2.68
CA ALA A 279 -2.51 -1.75 -1.34
C ALA A 279 -3.39 -2.94 -0.92
N GLY A 280 -3.52 -3.18 0.39
CA GLY A 280 -4.49 -4.12 0.97
C GLY A 280 -3.94 -5.53 1.24
N GLU A 281 -3.71 -6.33 0.20
CA GLU A 281 -3.25 -7.73 0.39
C GLU A 281 -1.83 -7.81 0.97
N SER A 282 -1.54 -8.87 1.73
CA SER A 282 -0.21 -9.11 2.31
C SER A 282 0.88 -9.08 1.23
N VAL A 283 1.96 -8.35 1.47
CA VAL A 283 3.05 -8.20 0.51
C VAL A 283 3.88 -9.49 0.42
N ASN A 284 4.12 -9.99 -0.79
CA ASN A 284 5.17 -11.00 -1.01
C ASN A 284 6.53 -10.30 -1.04
N LEU A 285 7.45 -10.74 -0.19
CA LEU A 285 8.77 -10.14 -0.06
C LEU A 285 9.76 -10.82 -1.00
N GLY A 286 10.65 -10.04 -1.63
CA GLY A 286 11.79 -10.56 -2.37
C GLY A 286 13.07 -10.61 -1.52
N GLY A 287 14.17 -11.07 -2.11
CA GLY A 287 15.49 -11.05 -1.47
C GLY A 287 15.80 -12.23 -0.53
N TYR A 288 15.01 -13.30 -0.59
CA TYR A 288 15.26 -14.55 0.15
C TYR A 288 15.58 -15.70 -0.82
N GLY A 289 16.37 -16.67 -0.35
CA GLY A 289 16.63 -17.94 -1.04
C GLY A 289 15.88 -19.08 -0.38
N VAL A 290 15.45 -20.06 -1.17
CA VAL A 290 14.83 -21.29 -0.67
C VAL A 290 15.64 -22.48 -1.13
N GLU A 291 15.95 -23.37 -0.20
CA GLU A 291 16.62 -24.63 -0.47
C GLU A 291 15.71 -25.82 -0.17
N LEU A 292 15.88 -26.89 -0.94
CA LEU A 292 15.27 -28.19 -0.69
C LEU A 292 16.38 -29.19 -0.37
N ALA A 293 16.61 -29.40 0.93
CA ALA A 293 17.62 -30.34 1.39
C ALA A 293 17.06 -31.77 1.42
N LEU A 294 17.82 -32.72 0.87
CA LEU A 294 17.55 -34.14 1.00
C LEU A 294 17.94 -34.61 2.40
N LYS A 295 16.95 -34.96 3.22
CA LYS A 295 17.19 -35.37 4.62
C LYS A 295 17.78 -36.78 4.76
N ASN A 296 17.46 -37.69 3.84
CA ASN A 296 17.98 -39.06 3.84
C ASN A 296 18.90 -39.26 2.64
N MET A 297 20.20 -39.49 2.89
CA MET A 297 21.19 -39.75 1.83
C MET A 297 21.57 -41.23 1.69
N GLU A 298 21.02 -42.12 2.52
CA GLU A 298 21.24 -43.56 2.38
C GLU A 298 20.43 -44.10 1.20
N TYR A 299 21.12 -44.59 0.17
CA TYR A 299 20.48 -45.26 -0.95
C TYR A 299 20.09 -46.68 -0.54
N LYS A 300 18.83 -47.06 -0.75
CA LYS A 300 18.47 -48.48 -0.82
C LYS A 300 18.75 -48.94 -2.25
N ALA A 301 19.81 -49.72 -2.43
CA ALA A 301 20.00 -50.46 -3.68
C ALA A 301 18.85 -51.47 -3.80
N MET A 302 17.95 -51.24 -4.75
CA MET A 302 16.96 -52.24 -5.15
C MET A 302 17.66 -53.18 -6.15
N ASP A 303 17.61 -54.48 -5.88
CA ASP A 303 18.08 -55.51 -6.82
C ASP A 303 17.02 -55.70 -7.91
N ASP A 304 17.32 -55.22 -9.13
CA ASP A 304 16.45 -55.29 -10.31
C ASP A 304 16.23 -56.72 -10.83
N SER A 305 16.81 -57.74 -10.20
CA SER A 305 16.66 -59.15 -10.57
C SER A 305 15.23 -59.71 -10.46
N THR A 306 14.29 -58.95 -9.89
CA THR A 306 12.90 -59.39 -9.66
C THR A 306 11.82 -58.61 -10.40
N VAL A 307 12.16 -57.61 -11.23
CA VAL A 307 11.17 -56.95 -12.09
C VAL A 307 10.81 -57.89 -13.25
N LYS A 308 9.83 -58.77 -13.01
CA LYS A 308 9.22 -59.59 -14.05
C LYS A 308 8.62 -58.65 -15.10
N LYS A 309 9.17 -58.70 -16.33
CA LYS A 309 8.49 -58.21 -17.52
C LYS A 309 7.20 -59.01 -17.68
N GLY A 310 6.07 -58.37 -17.38
CA GLY A 310 4.72 -58.85 -17.63
C GLY A 310 3.99 -57.85 -18.51
#